data_AF-G4ZVV9-F1
#
_entry.id   AF-G4ZVV9-F1
#
_cell.length_a   1.000
_cell.length_b   1.000
_cell.length_c   1.000
_cell.angle_alpha   90.00
_cell.angle_beta   90.00
_cell.angle_gamma   90.00
#
_symmetry.space_group_name_H-M   'P 1'
#
loop_
_entity.id
_entity.type
_entity.pdbx_description
1 polymer ?
#
loop_
_entity_poly.entity_id
_entity_poly.type
_entity_poly.pdbx_seq_one_letter_code
_entity_poly.pdbx_strand_id
1 'polypeptide(L)'
;VRGANYRAAEDKALCEAWIEVSEDGGIGINQNSEEFYGRVKDVFEELLRAQGKLNSTRVITSLSSRFQTISAAVSKFVACHAQ
;
A
#
# COMPACT_ATOMS: atom_id res chain seq x y z
N VAL A 1 -19.15 9.62 3.02
CA VAL A 1 -18.77 9.07 4.33
C VAL A 1 -17.25 8.94 4.36
N ARG A 2 -16.57 9.51 5.35
CA ARG A 2 -15.11 9.36 5.50
C ARG A 2 -14.86 7.95 6.06
N GLY A 3 -14.04 7.14 5.37
CA GLY A 3 -13.69 5.80 5.85
C GLY A 3 -12.92 5.86 7.18
N ALA A 4 -12.86 4.73 7.89
CA ALA A 4 -12.07 4.62 9.11
C ALA A 4 -10.61 5.02 8.85
N ASN A 5 -9.95 5.68 9.81
CA ASN A 5 -8.54 6.03 9.65
C ASN A 5 -7.67 4.77 9.50
N TYR A 6 -6.56 4.90 8.77
CA TYR A 6 -5.54 3.86 8.71
C TYR A 6 -4.84 3.74 10.05
N ARG A 7 -4.65 2.50 10.52
CA ARG A 7 -3.84 2.17 11.70
C ARG A 7 -2.40 1.91 11.28
N ALA A 8 -1.45 2.03 12.21
CA ALA A 8 -0.04 1.75 11.94
C ALA A 8 0.20 0.34 11.37
N ALA A 9 -0.56 -0.66 11.82
CA ALA A 9 -0.47 -2.00 11.27
C ALA A 9 -0.99 -2.12 9.83
N GLU A 10 -1.99 -1.31 9.45
CA GLU A 10 -2.45 -1.25 8.06
C GLU A 10 -1.43 -0.51 7.19
N ASP A 11 -0.83 0.57 7.68
CA ASP A 11 0.25 1.26 6.95
C ASP A 11 1.45 0.34 6.70
N LYS A 12 1.85 -0.44 7.72
CA LYS A 12 2.91 -1.45 7.58
C LYS A 12 2.55 -2.48 6.51
N ALA A 13 1.36 -3.09 6.60
CA ALA A 13 0.91 -4.08 5.63
C ALA A 13 0.82 -3.50 4.21
N LEU A 14 0.39 -2.25 4.07
CA LEU A 14 0.31 -1.56 2.77
C LEU A 14 1.70 -1.33 2.17
N CYS A 15 2.68 -0.92 2.97
CA CYS A 15 4.05 -0.77 2.49
C CYS A 15 4.66 -2.12 2.07
N GLU A 16 4.47 -3.17 2.87
CA GLU A 16 4.94 -4.52 2.55
C GLU A 16 4.33 -5.05 1.26
N ALA A 17 3.00 -4.95 1.13
CA ALA A 17 2.29 -5.35 -0.07
C ALA A 17 2.75 -4.58 -1.33
N TRP A 18 2.99 -3.27 -1.19
CA TRP A 18 3.47 -2.47 -2.31
C TRP A 18 4.87 -2.90 -2.75
N ILE A 19 5.78 -3.15 -1.81
CA ILE A 19 7.15 -3.61 -2.10
C ILE A 19 7.11 -4.95 -2.81
N GLU A 20 6.38 -5.93 -2.27
CA GLU A 20 6.26 -7.27 -2.83
C GLU A 20 5.76 -7.24 -4.28
N VAL A 21 4.71 -6.46 -4.55
CA VAL A 21 4.17 -6.31 -5.92
C VAL A 21 5.14 -5.53 -6.82
N SER A 22 5.88 -4.56 -6.29
CA SER A 22 6.85 -3.79 -7.08
C SER A 22 8.10 -4.59 -7.47
N GLU A 23 8.45 -5.63 -6.69
CA GLU A 23 9.60 -6.50 -6.91
C GLU A 23 9.27 -7.75 -7.73
N ASP A 24 7.98 -8.03 -7.97
CA ASP A 24 7.55 -9.16 -8.80
C ASP A 24 7.89 -8.91 -10.29
N GLY A 25 9.05 -9.45 -10.70
CA GLY A 25 9.58 -9.36 -12.06
C GLY A 25 8.74 -10.06 -13.14
N GLY A 26 7.67 -10.79 -12.79
CA GLY A 26 6.69 -11.34 -13.72
C GLY A 26 5.70 -10.30 -14.25
N ILE A 27 5.69 -9.10 -13.69
CA ILE A 27 4.73 -8.06 -13.99
C ILE A 27 5.23 -7.21 -15.17
N GLY A 28 4.63 -7.45 -16.33
CA GLY A 28 4.95 -6.73 -17.56
C GLY A 28 4.84 -5.20 -17.42
N ILE A 29 5.70 -4.50 -18.16
CA ILE A 29 5.99 -3.05 -18.14
C ILE A 29 4.75 -2.16 -18.43
N ASN A 30 3.60 -2.74 -18.74
CA ASN A 30 2.41 -2.03 -19.20
C ASN A 30 1.16 -2.32 -18.35
N GLN A 31 1.30 -2.24 -17.03
CA GLN A 31 0.16 -2.30 -16.12
C GLN A 31 -0.51 -0.94 -15.99
N ASN A 32 -1.84 -0.91 -16.11
CA ASN A 32 -2.57 0.27 -15.65
C ASN A 32 -2.53 0.34 -14.11
N SER A 33 -2.64 1.54 -13.56
CA SER A 33 -2.53 1.78 -12.10
C SER A 33 -3.55 0.97 -11.29
N GLU A 34 -4.73 0.72 -11.85
CA GLU A 34 -5.79 -0.04 -11.19
C GLU A 34 -5.41 -1.53 -11.03
N GLU A 35 -4.82 -2.15 -12.05
CA GLU A 35 -4.30 -3.53 -11.98
C GLU A 35 -3.20 -3.67 -10.95
N PHE A 36 -2.24 -2.73 -10.93
CA PHE A 36 -1.16 -2.73 -9.95
C PHE A 36 -1.71 -2.68 -8.53
N TYR A 37 -2.60 -1.72 -8.24
CA TYR A 37 -3.19 -1.61 -6.90
C TYR A 37 -4.20 -2.72 -6.59
N GLY A 38 -4.75 -3.40 -7.60
CA GLY A 38 -5.51 -4.64 -7.42
C GLY A 38 -4.66 -5.73 -6.77
N ARG A 39 -3.44 -5.96 -7.28
CA ARG A 39 -2.50 -6.91 -6.67
C ARG A 39 -2.02 -6.47 -5.29
N VAL A 40 -1.73 -5.18 -5.12
CA VAL A 40 -1.38 -4.62 -3.80
C VAL A 40 -2.51 -4.87 -2.80
N LYS A 41 -3.77 -4.73 -3.22
CA LYS A 41 -4.93 -5.03 -2.37
C LYS A 41 -4.99 -6.50 -1.98
N ASP A 42 -4.74 -7.41 -2.91
CA ASP A 42 -4.77 -8.85 -2.62
C ASP A 42 -3.72 -9.22 -1.57
N VAL A 43 -2.46 -8.81 -1.76
CA VAL A 43 -1.36 -9.04 -0.79
C VAL A 43 -1.65 -8.34 0.55
N PHE A 44 -2.15 -7.10 0.53
CA PHE A 44 -2.53 -6.37 1.74
C PHE A 44 -3.57 -7.13 2.58
N GLU A 45 -4.60 -7.69 1.94
CA GLU A 45 -5.65 -8.45 2.64
C GLU A 45 -5.14 -9.80 3.18
N GLU A 46 -4.22 -10.44 2.47
CA GLU A 46 -3.54 -11.65 2.94
C GLU A 46 -2.69 -11.38 4.19
N LEU A 47 -1.91 -10.29 4.18
CA LEU A 47 -1.10 -9.87 5.33
C LEU A 47 -1.97 -9.54 6.55
N LEU A 48 -3.12 -8.88 6.36
CA LEU A 48 -4.04 -8.60 7.46
C LEU A 48 -4.75 -9.86 7.96
N ARG A 49 -5.10 -10.79 7.07
CA ARG A 49 -5.68 -12.09 7.44
C ARG A 49 -4.71 -12.90 8.29
N ALA A 50 -3.43 -12.94 7.92
CA ALA A 50 -2.38 -13.60 8.71
C ALA A 50 -2.22 -12.98 10.12
N GLN A 51 -2.57 -11.70 10.30
CA GLN A 51 -2.58 -11.02 11.59
C GLN A 51 -3.90 -11.16 12.37
N GLY A 52 -4.86 -11.96 11.88
CA GLY A 52 -6.19 -12.11 12.50
C GLY A 52 -7.10 -10.88 12.34
N LYS A 53 -6.80 -9.97 11.41
CA LYS A 53 -7.55 -8.71 11.19
C LYS A 53 -8.47 -8.81 9.96
N LEU A 54 -9.37 -9.78 9.96
CA LEU A 54 -10.21 -10.14 8.81
C LEU A 54 -11.15 -9.01 8.32
N ASN A 55 -11.41 -7.99 9.14
CA ASN A 55 -12.45 -6.99 8.89
C ASN A 55 -11.93 -5.66 8.32
N SER A 56 -10.62 -5.50 8.10
CA SER A 56 -10.06 -4.27 7.50
C SER A 56 -10.03 -4.40 5.97
N THR A 57 -11.18 -4.19 5.34
CA THR A 57 -11.25 -4.09 3.87
C THR A 57 -11.10 -2.63 3.44
N ARG A 58 -10.26 -2.38 2.43
CA ARG A 58 -10.03 -1.06 1.85
C ARG A 58 -10.27 -1.13 0.34
N VAL A 59 -10.85 -0.08 -0.22
CA VAL A 59 -11.00 0.06 -1.67
C VAL A 59 -9.67 0.52 -2.29
N ILE A 60 -9.40 0.13 -3.54
CA ILE A 60 -8.16 0.44 -4.28
C ILE A 60 -7.80 1.93 -4.21
N THR A 61 -8.76 2.81 -4.43
CA THR A 61 -8.56 4.27 -4.39
C THR A 61 -8.13 4.78 -3.01
N SER A 62 -8.54 4.11 -1.94
CA SER A 62 -8.11 4.44 -0.58
C SER A 62 -6.67 4.00 -0.32
N LEU A 63 -6.29 2.80 -0.81
CA LEU A 63 -4.95 2.27 -0.68
C LEU A 63 -3.95 3.13 -1.46
N SER A 64 -4.27 3.49 -2.70
CA SER A 64 -3.39 4.32 -3.54
C SER A 64 -3.19 5.71 -2.96
N SER A 65 -4.26 6.37 -2.52
CA SER A 65 -4.18 7.67 -1.85
C SER A 65 -3.37 7.62 -0.55
N ARG A 66 -3.52 6.55 0.24
CA ARG A 66 -2.76 6.37 1.47
C ARG A 66 -1.28 6.16 1.18
N PHE A 67 -0.95 5.31 0.22
CA PHE A 67 0.44 5.05 -0.17
C PHE A 67 1.13 6.31 -0.72
N GLN A 68 0.45 7.10 -1.55
CA GLN A 68 0.96 8.40 -2.00
C GLN A 68 1.30 9.34 -0.85
N THR A 69 0.46 9.37 0.20
CA THR A 69 0.71 10.18 1.40
C THR A 69 1.97 9.70 2.13
N ILE A 70 2.12 8.38 2.29
CA ILE A 70 3.30 7.77 2.95
C ILE A 70 4.57 8.07 2.13
N SER A 71 4.53 7.82 0.83
CA SER A 71 5.66 8.03 -0.09
C SER A 71 6.12 9.50 -0.11
N ALA A 72 5.18 10.45 -0.10
CA ALA A 72 5.50 11.87 -0.01
C ALA A 72 6.19 12.23 1.32
N ALA A 73 5.74 11.65 2.44
CA ALA A 73 6.36 11.87 3.75
C ALA A 73 7.79 11.29 3.80
N VAL A 74 8.00 10.08 3.26
CA VAL A 74 9.33 9.46 3.14
C VAL A 74 10.25 10.31 2.26
N SER A 75 9.76 10.74 1.10
CA SER A 75 10.53 11.59 0.18
C SER A 75 10.99 12.88 0.83
N LYS A 76 10.09 13.53 1.60
CA LYS A 76 10.43 14.73 2.38
C LYS A 76 11.47 14.45 3.45
N PHE A 77 11.33 13.34 4.19
CA PHE A 77 12.30 12.95 5.22
C PHE A 77 13.70 12.75 4.62
N VAL A 78 13.81 11.98 3.54
CA VAL A 78 15.08 11.73 2.84
C VAL A 78 15.68 13.03 2.32
N ALA A 79 14.87 13.90 1.70
CA ALA A 79 15.33 15.18 1.18
C ALA A 79 15.86 16.12 2.27
N CYS A 80 15.23 16.15 3.44
CA CYS A 80 15.72 16.96 4.58
C CYS A 80 16.97 16.37 5.23
N HIS A 81 17.12 15.04 5.26
CA HIS A 81 18.29 14.40 5.85
C HIS A 81 19.55 14.47 4.97
N ALA A 82 19.38 14.55 3.65
CA ALA A 82 20.50 14.63 2.69
C ALA A 82 21.12 16.04 2.55
N GLN A 83 20.73 17.00 3.41
CA GLN A 83 21.17 18.41 3.39
C GLN A 83 22.36 18.68 4.30
#